data_AF-A0A816HT25-F1
#
_entry.id   AF-A0A816HT25-F1
#
_cell.length_a   1.000
_cell.length_b   1.000
_cell.length_c   1.000
_cell.angle_alpha   90.00
_cell.angle_beta   90.00
_cell.angle_gamma   90.00
#
_symmetry.space_group_name_H-M   'P 1'
#
loop_
_entity.id
_entity.type
_entity.pdbx_description
1 polymer ?
#
loop_
_entity_poly.entity_id
_entity_poly.type
_entity_poly.pdbx_seq_one_letter_code
_entity_poly.pdbx_strand_id
1 'polypeptide(L)'
;QSFKERHFAHNIAEEVNSCLREFDIHNKVTTVTCDGAANMKKAFDSYTEIDRLWCVAHRLHLSVCNGLGLWAKYTKKQSDTSQTDPYANNSIDIQTPLTENDLQNMHNGEVEGKSQLTMVVL
;
A
#
# COMPACT_ATOMS: atom_id res chain seq x y z
N GLN A 1 20.08 8.77 8.43
CA GLN A 1 19.36 9.64 9.38
C GLN A 1 18.46 8.77 10.25
N SER A 2 18.23 9.13 11.51
CA SER A 2 17.27 8.47 12.39
C SER A 2 16.10 9.41 12.61
N PHE A 3 14.87 8.93 12.48
CA PHE A 3 13.68 9.73 12.83
C PHE A 3 13.76 10.09 14.32
N LYS A 4 13.65 11.39 14.62
CA LYS A 4 13.66 11.89 16.01
C LYS A 4 12.35 11.60 16.74
N GLU A 5 11.28 11.37 15.97
CA GLU A 5 9.93 11.17 16.48
C GLU A 5 9.34 9.81 16.09
N ARG A 6 8.17 9.48 16.64
CA ARG A 6 7.44 8.27 16.23
C ARG A 6 7.10 8.35 14.75
N HIS A 7 7.17 7.20 14.07
CA HIS A 7 6.83 7.01 12.66
C HIS A 7 5.31 7.09 12.40
N PHE A 8 4.68 8.20 12.78
CA PHE A 8 3.33 8.55 12.34
C PHE A 8 3.37 9.07 10.91
N ALA A 9 2.26 8.93 10.19
CA ALA A 9 2.17 9.31 8.78
C ALA A 9 2.59 10.77 8.49
N HIS A 10 2.17 11.73 9.32
CA HIS A 10 2.52 13.14 9.15
C HIS A 10 4.02 13.39 9.35
N ASN A 11 4.62 12.82 10.41
CA ASN A 11 6.06 12.92 10.68
C ASN A 11 6.90 12.33 9.53
N ILE A 12 6.46 11.22 8.95
CA ILE A 12 7.13 10.62 7.78
C ILE A 12 7.08 11.60 6.60
N ALA A 13 5.91 12.15 6.29
CA ALA A 13 5.75 13.08 5.18
C ALA A 13 6.57 14.36 5.36
N GLU A 14 6.60 14.92 6.57
CA GLU A 14 7.38 16.12 6.91
C GLU A 14 8.88 15.87 6.74
N GLU A 15 9.40 14.77 7.29
CA GLU A 15 10.84 14.46 7.19
C GLU A 15 11.26 14.17 5.75
N VAL A 16 10.43 13.45 4.99
CA VAL A 16 10.69 13.20 3.57
C VAL A 16 10.73 14.51 2.79
N ASN A 17 9.75 15.40 2.99
CA ASN A 17 9.73 16.70 2.33
C ASN A 17 10.91 17.59 2.74
N SER A 18 11.33 17.53 4.01
CA SER A 18 12.52 18.20 4.51
C SER A 18 13.78 17.72 3.78
N CYS A 19 13.96 16.40 3.66
CA CYS A 19 15.07 15.80 2.92
C CYS A 19 15.04 16.22 1.44
N LEU A 20 13.89 16.14 0.79
CA LEU A 20 13.75 16.51 -0.62
C LEU A 20 14.09 17.99 -0.88
N ARG A 21 13.79 18.87 0.09
CA ARG A 21 14.16 20.29 0.04
C ARG A 21 15.64 20.51 0.31
N GLU A 22 16.24 19.77 1.25
CA GLU A 22 17.68 19.81 1.53
C GLU A 22 18.51 19.50 0.28
N PHE A 23 18.05 18.55 -0.54
CA PHE A 23 18.71 18.17 -1.80
C PHE A 23 18.24 18.99 -3.03
N ASP A 24 17.33 19.96 -2.89
CA ASP A 24 16.75 20.73 -4.01
C ASP A 24 16.15 19.85 -5.13
N ILE A 25 15.49 18.75 -4.73
CA ILE A 25 14.83 17.80 -5.63
C ILE A 25 13.33 17.64 -5.37
N HIS A 26 12.77 18.33 -4.38
CA HIS A 26 11.35 18.29 -4.04
C HIS A 26 10.43 18.45 -5.27
N ASN A 27 10.79 19.33 -6.20
CA ASN A 27 9.96 19.64 -7.38
C ASN A 27 10.20 18.66 -8.55
N LYS A 28 11.14 17.71 -8.38
CA LYS A 28 11.58 16.76 -9.40
C LYS A 28 11.11 15.33 -9.07
N VAL A 29 10.74 15.08 -7.81
CA VAL A 29 10.23 13.78 -7.36
C VAL A 29 8.73 13.74 -7.57
N THR A 30 8.31 12.98 -8.57
CA THR A 30 6.89 12.76 -8.89
C THR A 30 6.36 11.49 -8.25
N THR A 31 7.24 10.52 -7.99
CA THR A 31 6.83 9.20 -7.54
C THR A 31 7.82 8.62 -6.54
N VAL A 32 7.28 7.94 -5.52
CA VAL A 32 8.01 7.20 -4.50
C VAL A 32 7.62 5.73 -4.52
N THR A 33 8.61 4.83 -4.40
CA THR A 33 8.35 3.41 -4.14
C THR A 33 8.55 3.13 -2.67
N CYS A 34 7.56 2.56 -1.98
CA CYS A 34 7.69 2.16 -0.58
C CYS A 34 7.00 0.83 -0.25
N ASP A 35 7.28 0.31 0.94
CA ASP A 35 6.59 -0.86 1.46
C ASP A 35 5.09 -0.59 1.71
N GLY A 36 4.31 -1.64 1.91
CA GLY A 36 2.87 -1.53 2.11
C GLY A 36 2.45 -1.04 3.50
N ALA A 37 3.37 -0.56 4.34
CA ALA A 37 3.09 -0.26 5.74
C ALA A 37 2.02 0.83 5.88
N ALA A 38 1.12 0.68 6.84
CA ALA A 38 -0.05 1.54 6.99
C ALA A 38 0.31 3.04 7.09
N ASN A 39 1.35 3.37 7.85
CA ASN A 39 1.80 4.75 8.02
C ASN A 39 2.51 5.29 6.78
N MET A 40 3.25 4.45 6.04
CA MET A 40 3.89 4.83 4.78
C MET A 40 2.83 5.16 3.72
N LYS A 41 1.83 4.30 3.56
CA LYS A 41 0.69 4.57 2.66
C LYS A 41 0.01 5.87 3.03
N LYS A 42 -0.34 6.05 4.31
CA LYS A 42 -1.03 7.26 4.77
C LYS A 42 -0.17 8.52 4.62
N ALA A 43 1.15 8.43 4.80
CA ALA A 43 2.06 9.56 4.63
C ALA A 43 1.95 10.12 3.21
N PHE A 44 2.10 9.27 2.20
CA PHE A 44 2.10 9.72 0.81
C PHE A 44 0.69 9.95 0.27
N ASP A 45 -0.27 9.09 0.58
CA ASP A 45 -1.64 9.18 0.07
C ASP A 45 -2.44 10.36 0.68
N SER A 46 -2.01 10.91 1.84
CA SER A 46 -2.78 11.98 2.54
C SER A 46 -2.00 13.26 2.83
N TYR A 47 -0.66 13.25 2.83
CA TYR A 47 0.13 14.40 3.26
C TYR A 47 1.16 14.88 2.21
N THR A 48 1.22 14.24 1.04
CA THR A 48 2.12 14.65 -0.05
C THR A 48 1.40 14.63 -1.39
N GLU A 49 1.92 15.37 -2.36
CA GLU A 49 1.48 15.32 -3.77
C GLU A 49 2.29 14.30 -4.58
N ILE A 50 3.14 13.50 -3.93
CA ILE A 50 4.01 12.52 -4.56
C ILE A 50 3.25 11.20 -4.71
N ASP A 51 3.19 10.68 -5.94
CA ASP A 51 2.54 9.41 -6.21
C ASP A 51 3.28 8.24 -5.55
N ARG A 52 2.53 7.26 -5.07
CA ARG A 52 3.09 6.09 -4.40
C ARG A 52 2.99 4.83 -5.25
N LEU A 53 4.14 4.20 -5.48
CA LEU A 53 4.26 2.85 -6.04
C LEU A 53 4.56 1.84 -4.94
N TRP A 54 4.08 0.61 -5.16
CA TRP A 54 4.37 -0.51 -4.29
C TRP A 54 5.75 -1.07 -4.55
N CYS A 55 6.50 -1.31 -3.47
CA CYS A 55 7.75 -2.07 -3.55
C CYS A 55 7.48 -3.51 -4.04
N VAL A 56 8.03 -3.83 -5.21
CA VAL A 56 7.89 -5.17 -5.84
C VAL A 56 8.50 -6.25 -4.97
N ALA A 57 9.64 -5.99 -4.34
CA ALA A 57 10.29 -6.96 -3.46
C ALA A 57 9.40 -7.29 -2.24
N HIS A 58 8.81 -6.27 -1.62
CA HIS A 58 7.88 -6.47 -0.52
C HIS A 58 6.65 -7.25 -1.00
N ARG A 59 6.06 -6.89 -2.15
CA ARG A 59 4.92 -7.62 -2.73
C ARG A 59 5.22 -9.08 -3.03
N LEU A 60 6.39 -9.38 -3.60
CA LEU A 60 6.81 -10.74 -3.86
C LEU A 60 6.93 -11.54 -2.56
N HIS A 61 7.55 -10.94 -1.54
CA HIS A 61 7.63 -11.53 -0.21
C HIS A 61 6.23 -11.84 0.37
N LEU A 62 5.28 -10.89 0.31
CA LEU A 62 3.90 -11.13 0.76
C LEU A 62 3.27 -12.30 0.01
N SER A 63 3.44 -12.38 -1.32
CA SER A 63 2.87 -13.44 -2.16
C SER A 63 3.41 -14.82 -1.79
N VAL A 64 4.72 -14.93 -1.58
CA VAL A 64 5.35 -16.20 -1.16
C VAL A 64 4.88 -16.59 0.24
N CYS A 65 4.87 -15.68 1.20
CA CYS A 65 4.41 -15.95 2.56
C CYS A 65 2.94 -16.38 2.61
N ASN A 66 2.08 -15.72 1.83
CA ASN A 66 0.66 -16.06 1.74
C ASN A 66 0.45 -17.42 1.07
N GLY A 67 1.16 -17.70 -0.03
CA GLY A 67 1.07 -18.98 -0.73
C GLY A 67 1.53 -20.16 0.12
N LEU A 68 2.51 -19.94 1.00
CA LEU A 68 3.00 -20.95 1.95
C LEU A 68 2.21 -20.99 3.26
N GLY A 69 1.21 -20.13 3.45
CA GLY A 69 0.44 -20.06 4.69
C GLY A 69 1.25 -19.65 5.92
N LEU A 70 2.40 -18.97 5.76
CA LEU A 70 3.29 -18.60 6.87
C LEU A 70 2.62 -17.63 7.86
N TRP A 71 1.54 -16.97 7.42
CA TRP A 71 0.74 -16.07 8.24
C TRP A 71 -0.68 -16.58 8.49
N ALA A 72 -0.97 -17.83 8.12
CA ALA A 72 -2.17 -18.50 8.58
C ALA A 72 -2.08 -18.59 10.10
N LYS A 73 -2.85 -17.74 10.79
CA LYS A 73 -3.01 -17.85 12.23
C LYS A 73 -3.49 -19.28 12.51
N TYR A 74 -2.80 -20.00 13.37
CA TYR A 74 -3.33 -21.22 13.96
C TYR A 74 -4.65 -20.85 14.66
N THR A 75 -5.76 -20.97 13.96
CA THR A 75 -7.07 -21.03 14.58
C THR A 75 -7.08 -22.33 15.36
N LYS A 76 -6.76 -22.27 16.65
CA LYS A 76 -7.08 -23.37 17.57
C LYS A 76 -8.56 -23.70 17.35
N LYS A 77 -8.83 -24.87 16.76
CA LYS A 77 -10.13 -25.52 16.87
C LYS A 77 -10.40 -25.67 18.37
N GLN A 78 -11.29 -24.84 18.93
CA GLN A 78 -12.02 -25.25 20.11
C GLN A 78 -12.95 -26.37 19.65
N SER A 79 -12.52 -27.61 19.87
CA SER A 79 -13.39 -28.77 19.80
C SER A 79 -14.31 -28.77 21.03
N ASP A 80 -15.61 -28.74 20.75
CA ASP A 80 -16.73 -29.31 21.51
C ASP A 80 -16.84 -29.07 23.02
N THR A 81 -17.85 -28.28 23.39
CA THR A 81 -18.97 -28.76 24.23
C THR A 81 -20.22 -27.92 23.94
N SER A 82 -21.12 -28.51 23.16
CA SER A 82 -22.59 -28.48 23.27
C SER A 82 -23.29 -27.23 23.84
N GLN A 83 -23.98 -26.47 23.00
CA GLN A 83 -25.42 -26.17 23.16
C GLN A 83 -25.98 -25.46 21.91
N THR A 84 -27.17 -25.91 21.53
CA THR A 84 -27.99 -25.55 20.37
C THR A 84 -28.53 -24.12 20.42
N ASP A 85 -28.54 -23.41 19.29
CA ASP A 85 -29.59 -22.42 19.00
C ASP A 85 -29.91 -22.33 17.48
N PRO A 86 -31.20 -22.24 17.07
CA PRO A 86 -31.67 -22.60 15.73
C PRO A 86 -31.91 -21.42 14.76
N TYR A 87 -31.21 -20.29 14.89
CA TYR A 87 -31.40 -19.15 13.97
C TYR A 87 -30.22 -18.98 13.01
N ALA A 88 -30.07 -19.96 12.12
CA ALA A 88 -29.46 -19.74 10.82
C ALA A 88 -30.46 -19.02 9.92
N ASN A 89 -30.13 -17.79 9.49
CA ASN A 89 -30.30 -17.30 8.13
C ASN A 89 -29.97 -15.81 8.07
N ASN A 90 -28.87 -15.48 7.38
CA ASN A 90 -28.89 -14.42 6.38
C ASN A 90 -27.74 -14.64 5.40
N SER A 91 -28.16 -15.02 4.20
CA SER A 91 -27.42 -15.21 2.97
C SER A 91 -26.68 -13.94 2.56
N ILE A 92 -25.43 -14.08 2.11
CA ILE A 92 -24.85 -13.13 1.17
C ILE A 92 -24.20 -13.93 0.05
N ASP A 93 -24.82 -13.82 -1.12
CA ASP A 93 -24.39 -14.38 -2.39
C ASP A 93 -23.00 -13.87 -2.79
N ILE A 94 -22.14 -14.81 -3.18
CA ILE A 94 -20.93 -14.55 -3.93
C ILE A 94 -21.28 -14.79 -5.40
N GLN A 95 -21.41 -13.72 -6.19
CA GLN A 95 -21.13 -13.74 -7.64
C GLN A 95 -21.21 -12.32 -8.24
N THR A 96 -20.08 -11.83 -8.75
CA THR A 96 -20.04 -11.05 -10.00
C THR A 96 -18.65 -11.21 -10.62
N PRO A 97 -18.52 -11.75 -11.86
CA PRO A 97 -17.30 -11.69 -12.63
C PRO A 97 -17.03 -10.25 -13.11
N LEU A 98 -15.76 -9.84 -13.11
CA LEU A 98 -15.30 -8.61 -13.75
C LEU A 98 -15.55 -8.70 -15.26
N THR A 99 -16.08 -7.64 -15.86
CA THR A 99 -16.30 -7.53 -17.31
C THR A 99 -15.17 -6.74 -17.97
N GLU A 100 -14.84 -7.09 -19.22
CA GLU A 100 -13.69 -6.63 -20.03
C GLU A 100 -13.69 -5.14 -20.46
N ASN A 101 -14.44 -4.25 -19.80
CA ASN A 101 -14.65 -2.88 -20.29
C ASN A 101 -13.78 -1.77 -19.66
N ASP A 102 -12.82 -2.08 -18.79
CA ASP A 102 -11.98 -1.06 -18.14
C ASP A 102 -10.59 -0.85 -18.81
N LEU A 103 -10.34 -1.46 -19.98
CA LEU A 103 -9.03 -1.45 -20.65
C LEU A 103 -8.85 -0.39 -21.75
N GLN A 104 -9.73 0.60 -21.86
CA GLN A 104 -9.57 1.69 -22.82
C GLN A 104 -9.62 3.05 -22.13
N ASN A 105 -8.45 3.54 -21.72
CA ASN A 105 -8.11 4.97 -21.76
C ASN A 105 -6.59 5.15 -21.62
N MET A 106 -5.87 4.85 -22.71
CA MET A 106 -4.55 5.40 -22.98
C MET A 106 -4.69 6.38 -24.17
N HIS A 107 -4.66 7.69 -23.94
CA HIS A 107 -3.87 8.60 -24.78
C HIS A 107 -3.88 10.06 -24.30
N ASN A 108 -2.74 10.70 -24.54
CA ASN A 108 -2.47 12.13 -24.62
C ASN A 108 -2.04 12.85 -23.34
N GLY A 109 -0.74 12.72 -23.05
CA GLY A 109 0.02 13.69 -22.26
C GLY A 109 1.41 13.85 -22.88
N GLU A 110 1.59 14.96 -23.58
CA GLU A 110 2.80 15.47 -24.22
C GLU A 110 4.00 15.46 -23.26
N VAL A 111 5.08 14.75 -23.60
CA VAL A 111 6.29 14.67 -22.76
C VAL A 111 7.16 15.87 -23.04
N GLU A 112 6.85 16.98 -22.38
CA GLU A 112 7.80 18.06 -22.16
C GLU A 112 8.92 17.51 -21.27
N GLY A 113 10.16 17.55 -21.75
CA GLY A 113 11.34 16.90 -21.15
C GLY A 113 11.76 17.47 -19.79
N LYS A 114 10.93 17.28 -18.76
CA LYS A 114 11.28 17.48 -17.35
C LYS A 114 11.85 16.16 -16.86
N SER A 115 13.11 16.16 -16.48
CA SER A 115 13.78 15.04 -15.83
C SER A 115 13.03 14.67 -14.54
N GLN A 116 12.21 13.63 -14.60
CA GLN A 116 11.49 13.09 -13.44
C GLN A 116 12.40 12.14 -12.66
N LEU A 117 12.39 12.25 -11.34
CA LEU A 117 13.14 11.38 -10.44
C LEU A 117 12.16 10.47 -9.68
N THR A 118 12.42 9.16 -9.73
CA THR A 118 11.74 8.20 -8.86
C THR A 118 12.59 7.96 -7.63
N MET A 119 12.01 8.18 -6.45
CA MET A 119 12.66 7.91 -5.17
C MET A 119 12.28 6.52 -4.65
N VAL A 120 13.24 5.78 -4.11
CA VAL A 120 12.98 4.51 -3.41
C VAL A 120 13.13 4.76 -1.92
N VAL A 121 12.07 4.51 -1.16
CA VAL A 121 12.06 4.59 0.31
C VAL A 121 11.82 3.18 0.83
N LEU A 122 12.88 2.58 1.39
CA LEU A 122 12.86 1.22 1.96
C LEU A 122 12.47 1.25 3.44
#